data_AF-A0A7C9RCM6-F1
#
_entry.id   AF-A0A7C9RCM6-F1
#
_cell.length_a   1.000
_cell.length_b   1.000
_cell.length_c   1.000
_cell.angle_alpha   90.00
_cell.angle_beta   90.00
_cell.angle_gamma   90.00
#
_symmetry.space_group_name_H-M   'P 1'
#
loop_
_entity.id
_entity.type
_entity.pdbx_description
1 polymer ?
#
loop_
_entity_poly.entity_id
_entity_poly.type
_entity_poly.pdbx_seq_one_letter_code
_entity_poly.pdbx_strand_id
1 'polypeptide(L)'
;MKLATCRLNDKERVAIVHHGDTSLFDIAAASSRAGNANPAFNSMIALIDGGEAALDQARALFERYGRDADLSTAVSGAEILAPLPEPRQMRDGMSFPLHIRQSPRGQLKLKARAEGNKAELARLEAEPLPELPEIYRKQPIYYITNRFSVKGTNTTVKWPRYSKVMDYELEFGVVTKGKGANISAAKARDHIFGYTIFNDFSARDAQRVEMEGRLGPAKGKSFD
;
A
#
# COMPACT_ATOMS: atom_id res chain seq x y z
N MET A 1 -3.25 17.11 -6.12
CA MET A 1 -2.50 17.27 -4.86
C MET A 1 -1.90 15.93 -4.48
N LYS A 2 -0.62 15.88 -4.11
CA LYS A 2 0.05 14.66 -3.63
C LYS A 2 0.27 14.82 -2.13
N LEU A 3 -0.03 13.78 -1.36
CA LEU A 3 0.04 13.78 0.09
C LEU A 3 1.06 12.75 0.57
N ALA A 4 1.69 13.03 1.70
CA ALA A 4 2.59 12.12 2.40
C ALA A 4 2.30 12.13 3.90
N THR A 5 2.63 11.01 4.54
CA THR A 5 2.76 10.93 5.99
C THR A 5 4.24 10.86 6.31
N CYS A 6 4.70 11.71 7.22
CA CYS A 6 6.12 11.82 7.57
C CYS A 6 6.29 12.07 9.06
N ARG A 7 7.49 11.83 9.59
CA ARG A 7 7.86 12.23 10.94
C ARG A 7 8.62 13.55 10.89
N LEU A 8 8.04 14.60 11.47
CA LEU A 8 8.67 15.90 11.62
C LEU A 8 8.70 16.24 13.12
N ASN A 9 9.88 16.53 13.67
CA ASN A 9 10.08 16.81 15.10
C ASN A 9 9.46 15.72 16.01
N ASP A 10 9.78 14.46 15.72
CA ASP A 10 9.29 13.26 16.44
C ASP A 10 7.77 13.04 16.42
N LYS A 11 7.04 13.79 15.60
CA LYS A 11 5.58 13.65 15.47
C LYS A 11 5.20 13.26 14.06
N GLU A 12 4.21 12.37 13.95
CA GLU A 12 3.58 12.08 12.67
C GLU A 12 2.86 13.33 12.14
N ARG A 13 3.03 13.59 10.85
CA ARG A 13 2.47 14.74 10.14
C ARG A 13 1.94 14.33 8.78
N VAL A 14 0.83 14.94 8.40
CA VAL A 14 0.35 14.93 7.02
C VAL A 14 0.91 16.13 6.30
N ALA A 15 1.55 15.88 5.16
CA ALA A 15 2.17 16.92 4.35
C ALA A 15 1.67 16.91 2.91
N ILE A 16 1.63 18.10 2.29
CA ILE A 16 1.50 18.22 0.84
C ILE A 16 2.90 18.09 0.24
N VAL A 17 3.07 17.15 -0.69
CA VAL A 17 4.31 16.96 -1.44
C VAL A 17 4.33 17.95 -2.61
N HIS A 18 5.40 18.73 -2.71
CA HIS A 18 5.52 19.80 -3.71
C HIS A 18 6.96 20.02 -4.18
N HIS A 19 7.19 21.05 -5.00
CA HIS A 19 8.46 21.32 -5.70
C HIS A 19 9.05 20.09 -6.43
N GLY A 20 8.21 19.32 -7.12
CA GLY A 20 8.69 18.14 -7.86
C GLY A 20 9.19 17.02 -6.93
N ASP A 21 8.45 16.76 -5.85
CA ASP A 21 8.72 15.71 -4.85
C ASP A 21 9.94 15.95 -3.95
N THR A 22 10.43 17.18 -3.84
CA THR A 22 11.57 17.52 -2.98
C THR A 22 11.18 18.16 -1.66
N SER A 23 9.93 18.61 -1.50
CA SER A 23 9.48 19.38 -0.34
C SER A 23 8.16 18.87 0.24
N LEU A 24 8.05 18.92 1.57
CA LEU A 24 6.90 18.52 2.36
C LEU A 24 6.35 19.73 3.12
N PHE A 25 5.14 20.16 2.78
CA PHE A 25 4.47 21.27 3.45
C PHE A 25 3.59 20.76 4.61
N ASP A 26 3.88 21.16 5.85
CA ASP A 26 3.14 20.74 7.06
C ASP A 26 1.78 21.45 7.15
N ILE A 27 0.71 20.71 6.82
CA ILE A 27 -0.65 21.25 6.76
C ILE A 27 -1.14 21.65 8.16
N ALA A 28 -0.80 20.88 9.19
CA ALA A 28 -1.22 21.16 10.57
C ALA A 28 -0.55 22.43 11.09
N ALA A 29 0.75 22.59 10.85
CA ALA A 29 1.48 23.80 11.22
C ALA A 29 0.92 25.04 10.51
N ALA A 30 0.61 24.94 9.21
CA ALA A 30 -0.02 26.02 8.45
C ALA A 30 -1.41 26.37 8.99
N SER A 31 -2.22 25.38 9.34
CA SER A 31 -3.55 25.55 9.93
C SER A 31 -3.48 26.28 11.28
N SER A 32 -2.53 25.91 12.14
CA SER A 32 -2.27 26.60 13.41
C SER A 32 -1.78 28.04 13.19
N ARG A 33 -0.87 28.27 12.23
CA ARG A 33 -0.39 29.62 11.87
C ARG A 33 -1.51 30.52 11.36
N ALA A 34 -2.49 29.96 10.66
CA ALA A 34 -3.68 30.67 10.23
C ALA A 34 -4.68 31.00 11.37
N GLY A 35 -4.40 30.57 12.61
CA GLY A 35 -5.28 30.78 13.76
C GLY A 35 -6.50 29.85 13.79
N ASN A 36 -6.52 28.80 12.96
CA ASN A 36 -7.65 27.87 12.84
C ASN A 36 -7.13 26.43 12.78
N ALA A 37 -6.58 25.93 13.89
CA ALA A 37 -6.07 24.56 13.97
C ALA A 37 -7.21 23.56 13.73
N ASN A 38 -7.08 22.72 12.70
CA ASN A 38 -8.07 21.70 12.37
C ASN A 38 -7.56 20.29 12.73
N PRO A 39 -8.25 19.55 13.61
CA PRO A 39 -7.89 18.17 13.95
C PRO A 39 -7.83 17.20 12.76
N ALA A 40 -8.49 17.51 11.64
CA ALA A 40 -8.40 16.73 10.41
C ALA A 40 -6.96 16.62 9.86
N PHE A 41 -6.05 17.51 10.26
CA PHE A 41 -4.65 17.47 9.81
C PHE A 41 -3.70 16.71 10.75
N ASN A 42 -4.22 16.11 11.82
CA ASN A 42 -3.41 15.39 12.81
C ASN A 42 -2.89 14.04 12.30
N SER A 43 -3.57 13.41 11.34
CA SER A 43 -3.15 12.14 10.72
C SER A 43 -3.83 11.95 9.37
N MET A 44 -3.30 11.05 8.53
CA MET A 44 -3.90 10.77 7.22
C MET A 44 -5.33 10.24 7.37
N ILE A 45 -5.58 9.41 8.40
CA ILE A 45 -6.93 8.91 8.70
C ILE A 45 -7.88 10.06 9.05
N ALA A 46 -7.45 11.00 9.87
CA ALA A 46 -8.27 12.17 10.22
C ALA A 46 -8.56 13.05 8.99
N LEU A 47 -7.60 13.18 8.07
CA LEU A 47 -7.78 13.93 6.83
C LEU A 47 -8.81 13.25 5.91
N ILE A 48 -8.72 11.92 5.78
CA ILE A 48 -9.67 11.11 5.01
C ILE A 48 -11.09 11.27 5.57
N ASP A 49 -11.23 11.19 6.90
CA ASP A 49 -12.53 11.36 7.57
C ASP A 49 -13.08 12.80 7.47
N GLY A 50 -12.19 13.79 7.44
CA GLY A 50 -12.54 15.20 7.23
C GLY A 50 -13.10 15.49 5.83
N GLY A 51 -12.92 14.57 4.87
CA GLY A 51 -13.53 14.61 3.55
C GLY A 51 -13.11 15.81 2.70
N GLU A 52 -13.97 16.20 1.76
CA GLU A 52 -13.66 17.29 0.81
C GLU A 52 -13.42 18.63 1.50
N ALA A 53 -14.15 18.94 2.58
CA ALA A 53 -13.96 20.20 3.30
C ALA A 53 -12.55 20.34 3.89
N ALA A 54 -12.00 19.25 4.45
CA ALA A 54 -10.62 19.25 4.95
C ALA A 54 -9.60 19.33 3.80
N LEU A 55 -9.86 18.66 2.68
CA LEU A 55 -9.00 18.74 1.49
C LEU A 55 -9.00 20.14 0.86
N ASP A 56 -10.16 20.80 0.78
CA ASP A 56 -10.29 22.17 0.31
C ASP A 56 -9.54 23.14 1.21
N GLN A 57 -9.66 22.97 2.53
CA GLN A 57 -8.88 23.77 3.47
C GLN A 57 -7.37 23.52 3.32
N ALA A 58 -6.93 22.27 3.13
CA ALA A 58 -5.52 21.96 2.90
C ALA A 58 -4.98 22.63 1.62
N ARG A 59 -5.77 22.63 0.53
CA ARG A 59 -5.43 23.34 -0.71
C ARG A 59 -5.32 24.84 -0.48
N ALA A 60 -6.30 25.45 0.19
CA ALA A 60 -6.29 26.89 0.47
C ALA A 60 -5.11 27.30 1.37
N LEU A 61 -4.77 26.48 2.38
CA LEU A 61 -3.58 26.70 3.21
C LEU A 61 -2.29 26.64 2.38
N PHE A 62 -2.18 25.68 1.47
CA PHE A 62 -1.02 25.58 0.58
C PHE A 62 -0.95 26.71 -0.44
N GLU A 63 -2.07 27.16 -0.99
CA GLU A 63 -2.11 28.33 -1.89
C GLU A 63 -1.63 29.59 -1.17
N ARG A 64 -2.02 29.77 0.10
CA ARG A 64 -1.67 30.93 0.90
C ARG A 64 -0.24 30.90 1.44
N TYR A 65 0.22 29.74 1.91
CA TYR A 65 1.47 29.60 2.67
C TYR A 65 2.49 28.65 2.03
N GLY A 66 2.23 28.05 0.86
CA GLY A 66 3.09 27.01 0.28
C GLY A 66 4.50 27.48 -0.11
N ARG A 67 4.73 28.80 -0.16
CA ARG A 67 6.07 29.41 -0.38
C ARG A 67 6.80 29.76 0.91
N ASP A 68 6.16 29.57 2.06
CA ASP A 68 6.75 29.80 3.38
C ASP A 68 7.73 28.67 3.70
N ALA A 69 9.01 29.01 3.78
CA ALA A 69 10.07 28.05 4.03
C ALA A 69 9.96 27.42 5.43
N ASP A 70 9.40 28.13 6.41
CA ASP A 70 9.26 27.63 7.78
C ASP A 70 8.17 26.58 7.92
N LEU A 71 7.29 26.45 6.90
CA LEU A 71 6.23 25.45 6.84
C LEU A 71 6.57 24.28 5.93
N SER A 72 7.77 24.27 5.33
CA SER A 72 8.22 23.21 4.45
C SER A 72 9.51 22.57 4.94
N THR A 73 9.58 21.24 4.85
CA THR A 73 10.81 20.47 5.11
C THR A 73 11.24 19.76 3.84
N ALA A 74 12.55 19.69 3.57
CA ALA A 74 13.07 18.91 2.46
C ALA A 74 12.79 17.42 2.67
N VAL A 75 12.35 16.71 1.63
CA VAL A 75 12.09 15.26 1.67
C VAL A 75 13.33 14.48 2.13
N SER A 76 14.53 14.92 1.74
CA SER A 76 15.80 14.29 2.15
C SER A 76 16.09 14.38 3.65
N GLY A 77 15.49 15.34 4.36
CA GLY A 77 15.65 15.54 5.80
C GLY A 77 14.52 14.95 6.64
N ALA A 78 13.54 14.29 6.01
CA ALA A 78 12.36 13.78 6.69
C ALA A 78 12.30 12.24 6.59
N GLU A 79 11.85 11.60 7.67
CA GLU A 79 11.47 10.19 7.62
C GLU A 79 10.08 10.08 6.98
N ILE A 80 10.03 9.51 5.78
CA ILE A 80 8.77 9.25 5.07
C ILE A 80 8.16 7.95 5.60
N LEU A 81 6.95 8.04 6.14
CA LEU A 81 6.17 6.89 6.57
C LEU A 81 5.31 6.40 5.41
N ALA A 82 4.67 5.24 5.57
CA ALA A 82 3.62 4.85 4.63
C ALA A 82 2.51 5.91 4.66
N PRO A 83 1.82 6.21 3.54
CA PRO A 83 0.71 7.17 3.54
C PRO A 83 -0.32 6.86 4.63
N LEU A 84 -0.54 5.57 4.90
CA LEU A 84 -1.29 5.08 6.05
C LEU A 84 -0.39 4.10 6.80
N PRO A 85 0.28 4.52 7.89
CA PRO A 85 1.15 3.62 8.68
C PRO A 85 0.37 2.48 9.34
N GLU A 86 -0.87 2.75 9.76
CA GLU A 86 -1.75 1.74 10.34
C GLU A 86 -3.18 1.91 9.80
N PRO A 87 -3.45 1.51 8.54
CA PRO A 87 -4.77 1.65 7.92
C PRO A 87 -5.80 0.83 8.70
N ARG A 88 -7.05 1.28 8.78
CA ARG A 88 -8.12 0.61 9.56
C ARG A 88 -8.37 -0.84 9.14
N GLN A 89 -8.23 -1.11 7.85
CA GLN A 89 -8.42 -2.41 7.24
C GLN A 89 -7.61 -2.45 5.95
N MET A 90 -7.05 -3.61 5.64
CA MET A 90 -6.45 -3.88 4.33
C MET A 90 -7.07 -5.12 3.72
N ARG A 91 -7.18 -5.11 2.40
CA ARG A 91 -7.59 -6.24 1.57
C ARG A 91 -6.60 -6.29 0.42
N ASP A 92 -5.96 -7.43 0.27
CA ASP A 92 -5.06 -7.68 -0.84
C ASP A 92 -5.75 -8.61 -1.84
N GLY A 93 -5.88 -8.13 -3.08
CA GLY A 93 -6.80 -8.65 -4.07
C GLY A 93 -6.09 -9.07 -5.35
N MET A 94 -6.36 -10.29 -5.82
CA MET A 94 -5.72 -10.81 -7.02
C MET A 94 -6.55 -10.44 -8.26
N SER A 95 -6.19 -9.31 -8.88
CA SER A 95 -7.01 -8.68 -9.94
C SER A 95 -6.37 -8.66 -11.33
N PHE A 96 -5.13 -9.14 -11.48
CA PHE A 96 -4.40 -9.13 -12.75
C PHE A 96 -4.42 -10.53 -13.40
N PRO A 97 -5.17 -10.75 -14.51
CA PRO A 97 -5.36 -12.07 -15.11
C PRO A 97 -4.07 -12.81 -15.45
N LEU A 98 -3.05 -12.08 -15.92
CA LEU A 98 -1.75 -12.68 -16.23
C LEU A 98 -1.06 -13.21 -14.97
N HIS A 99 -1.03 -12.43 -13.90
CA HIS A 99 -0.46 -12.85 -12.61
C HIS A 99 -1.21 -14.06 -12.05
N ILE A 100 -2.56 -14.04 -12.06
CA ILE A 100 -3.40 -15.15 -11.58
C ILE A 100 -3.05 -16.48 -12.28
N ARG A 101 -2.82 -16.42 -13.59
CA ARG A 101 -2.45 -17.60 -14.39
C ARG A 101 -1.00 -18.04 -14.17
N GLN A 102 -0.10 -17.09 -13.89
CA GLN A 102 1.33 -17.35 -13.72
C GLN A 102 1.71 -17.78 -12.30
N SER A 103 1.01 -17.32 -11.26
CA SER A 103 1.44 -17.50 -9.87
C SER A 103 1.52 -18.97 -9.42
N PRO A 104 0.59 -19.89 -9.79
CA PRO A 104 0.73 -21.30 -9.43
C PRO A 104 1.96 -21.92 -10.11
N ARG A 105 2.22 -21.56 -11.36
CA ARG A 105 3.41 -22.00 -12.10
C ARG A 105 4.70 -21.46 -11.50
N GLY A 106 4.71 -20.20 -11.04
CA GLY A 106 5.85 -19.60 -10.36
C GLY A 106 6.27 -20.38 -9.13
N GLN A 107 5.31 -20.83 -8.32
CA GLN A 107 5.55 -21.66 -7.14
C GLN A 107 6.17 -23.03 -7.50
N LEU A 108 5.65 -23.68 -8.55
CA LEU A 108 6.22 -24.93 -9.05
C LEU A 108 7.66 -24.75 -9.56
N LYS A 109 7.94 -23.65 -10.26
CA LYS A 109 9.31 -23.31 -10.71
C LYS A 109 10.26 -23.06 -9.54
N LEU A 110 9.80 -22.41 -8.46
CA LEU A 110 10.61 -22.22 -7.25
C LEU A 110 10.97 -23.57 -6.62
N LYS A 111 10.00 -24.48 -6.50
CA LYS A 111 10.24 -25.84 -6.00
C LYS A 111 11.23 -26.60 -6.88
N ALA A 112 11.02 -26.63 -8.19
CA ALA A 112 11.89 -27.35 -9.12
C ALA A 112 13.33 -26.80 -9.11
N ARG A 113 13.52 -25.48 -8.95
CA ARG A 113 14.85 -24.87 -8.76
C ARG A 113 15.52 -25.33 -7.46
N ALA A 114 14.78 -25.37 -6.35
CA ALA A 114 15.30 -25.83 -5.07
C ALA A 114 15.73 -27.30 -5.10
N GLU A 115 15.06 -28.13 -5.90
CA GLU A 115 15.36 -29.55 -6.10
C GLU A 115 16.40 -29.81 -7.21
N GLY A 116 16.85 -28.77 -7.94
CA GLY A 116 17.74 -28.93 -9.10
C GLY A 116 17.09 -29.65 -10.29
N ASN A 117 15.77 -29.74 -10.34
CA ASN A 117 15.01 -30.50 -11.33
C ASN A 117 14.86 -29.73 -12.65
N LYS A 118 15.88 -29.80 -13.50
CA LYS A 118 15.91 -29.11 -14.81
C LYS A 118 14.83 -29.61 -15.78
N ALA A 119 14.49 -30.89 -15.74
CA ALA A 119 13.47 -31.46 -16.62
C ALA A 119 12.09 -30.87 -16.32
N GLU A 120 11.74 -30.75 -15.03
CA GLU A 120 10.48 -30.13 -14.61
C GLU A 120 10.42 -28.64 -14.96
N LEU A 121 11.54 -27.90 -14.81
CA LEU A 121 11.60 -26.50 -15.24
C LEU A 121 11.33 -26.34 -16.73
N ALA A 122 11.94 -27.18 -17.57
CA ALA A 122 11.73 -27.16 -19.01
C ALA A 122 10.27 -27.50 -19.37
N ARG A 123 9.68 -28.50 -18.70
CA ARG A 123 8.26 -28.85 -18.87
C ARG A 123 7.33 -27.67 -18.55
N LEU A 124 7.50 -27.05 -17.38
CA LEU A 124 6.70 -25.91 -16.94
C LEU A 124 6.83 -24.70 -17.89
N GLU A 125 8.01 -24.49 -18.46
CA GLU A 125 8.25 -23.38 -19.41
C GLU A 125 7.59 -23.63 -20.78
N ALA A 126 7.61 -24.87 -21.26
CA ALA A 126 7.00 -25.25 -22.53
C ALA A 126 5.46 -25.30 -22.46
N GLU A 127 4.89 -25.55 -21.29
CA GLU A 127 3.45 -25.64 -21.11
C GLU A 127 2.74 -24.28 -21.23
N PRO A 128 1.60 -24.21 -21.93
CA PRO A 128 0.80 -23.01 -21.98
C PRO A 128 0.24 -22.68 -20.60
N LEU A 129 0.04 -21.39 -20.33
CA LEU A 129 -0.59 -20.96 -19.08
C LEU A 129 -2.04 -21.45 -19.02
N PRO A 130 -2.50 -21.95 -17.86
CA PRO A 130 -3.89 -22.41 -17.70
C PRO A 130 -4.88 -21.27 -17.93
N GLU A 131 -6.12 -21.61 -18.26
CA GLU A 131 -7.20 -20.62 -18.34
C GLU A 131 -7.44 -19.92 -16.99
N LEU A 132 -7.93 -18.67 -17.05
CA LEU A 132 -8.31 -17.95 -15.84
C LEU A 132 -9.47 -18.69 -15.16
N PRO A 133 -9.37 -19.07 -13.86
CA PRO A 133 -10.46 -19.73 -13.17
C PRO A 133 -11.71 -18.86 -13.16
N GLU A 134 -12.86 -19.48 -13.41
CA GLU A 134 -14.13 -18.78 -13.63
C GLU A 134 -14.55 -17.87 -12.47
N ILE A 135 -14.14 -18.21 -11.24
CA ILE A 135 -14.44 -17.40 -10.06
C ILE A 135 -13.91 -15.96 -10.17
N TYR A 136 -12.74 -15.76 -10.79
CA TYR A 136 -12.15 -14.43 -11.01
C TYR A 136 -12.91 -13.59 -12.04
N ARG A 137 -13.77 -14.22 -12.86
CA ARG A 137 -14.72 -13.50 -13.74
C ARG A 137 -16.01 -13.12 -13.02
N LYS A 138 -16.35 -13.85 -11.97
CA LYS A 138 -17.60 -13.67 -11.21
C LYS A 138 -17.46 -12.65 -10.09
N GLN A 139 -16.32 -12.61 -9.41
CA GLN A 139 -16.07 -11.69 -8.32
C GLN A 139 -14.58 -11.44 -8.08
N PRO A 140 -14.19 -10.25 -7.56
CA PRO A 140 -12.84 -10.01 -7.07
C PRO A 140 -12.52 -10.92 -5.89
N ILE A 141 -11.40 -11.63 -5.96
CA ILE A 141 -10.91 -12.46 -4.85
C ILE A 141 -9.83 -11.70 -4.10
N TYR A 142 -9.97 -11.67 -2.78
CA TYR A 142 -9.03 -11.02 -1.88
C TYR A 142 -8.95 -11.78 -0.56
N TYR A 143 -7.88 -11.52 0.20
CA TYR A 143 -7.77 -11.91 1.60
C TYR A 143 -7.59 -10.66 2.48
N ILE A 144 -7.86 -10.82 3.78
CA ILE A 144 -7.58 -9.79 4.78
C ILE A 144 -6.13 -9.94 5.21
N THR A 145 -5.32 -8.89 5.00
CA THR A 145 -3.89 -8.89 5.35
C THR A 145 -3.62 -8.12 6.64
N ASN A 146 -2.41 -8.27 7.18
CA ASN A 146 -2.00 -7.65 8.43
C ASN A 146 -1.78 -6.14 8.28
N ARG A 147 -2.69 -5.36 8.86
CA ARG A 147 -2.62 -3.88 8.84
C ARG A 147 -1.54 -3.29 9.75
N PHE A 148 -0.94 -4.09 10.62
CA PHE A 148 0.05 -3.62 11.61
C PHE A 148 1.50 -3.64 11.10
N SER A 149 1.78 -4.29 9.97
CA SER A 149 3.13 -4.44 9.41
C SER A 149 3.32 -3.61 8.13
N VAL A 150 2.77 -2.40 8.08
CA VAL A 150 2.95 -1.47 6.95
C VAL A 150 4.13 -0.54 7.22
N LYS A 151 5.07 -0.43 6.28
CA LYS A 151 6.26 0.41 6.39
C LYS A 151 6.33 1.47 5.30
N GLY A 152 7.03 2.57 5.60
CA GLY A 152 7.30 3.64 4.64
C GLY A 152 8.32 3.24 3.58
N THR A 153 8.39 4.06 2.54
CA THR A 153 9.46 3.94 1.53
C THR A 153 10.84 4.11 2.17
N ASN A 154 11.87 3.51 1.57
CA ASN A 154 13.25 3.53 2.06
C ASN A 154 13.43 2.97 3.49
N THR A 155 12.43 2.25 4.01
CA THR A 155 12.55 1.54 5.28
C THR A 155 13.14 0.15 5.06
N THR A 156 13.97 -0.31 5.99
CA THR A 156 14.47 -1.69 5.97
C THR A 156 13.35 -2.64 6.41
N VAL A 157 12.97 -3.56 5.52
CA VAL A 157 12.07 -4.68 5.86
C VAL A 157 12.89 -5.84 6.41
N LYS A 158 12.56 -6.30 7.62
CA LYS A 158 13.30 -7.39 8.26
C LYS A 158 12.94 -8.73 7.64
N TRP A 159 13.93 -9.34 7.02
CA TRP A 159 13.82 -10.71 6.51
C TRP A 159 13.49 -11.68 7.66
N PRO A 160 12.35 -12.41 7.61
CA PRO A 160 11.98 -13.32 8.68
C PRO A 160 12.92 -14.52 8.76
N ARG A 161 13.46 -14.83 9.96
CA ARG A 161 14.45 -15.90 10.17
C ARG A 161 14.06 -17.30 9.67
N TYR A 162 12.76 -17.54 9.45
CA TYR A 162 12.23 -18.81 8.98
C TYR A 162 12.12 -18.91 7.45
N SER A 163 12.49 -17.86 6.71
CA SER A 163 12.43 -17.84 5.25
C SER A 163 13.81 -17.75 4.61
N LYS A 164 13.98 -18.39 3.47
CA LYS A 164 15.14 -18.32 2.57
C LYS A 164 14.79 -17.79 1.18
N VAL A 165 13.50 -17.55 0.90
CA VAL A 165 13.03 -17.10 -0.41
C VAL A 165 12.10 -15.92 -0.23
N MET A 166 12.67 -14.72 -0.29
CA MET A 166 11.90 -13.47 -0.28
C MET A 166 11.65 -12.98 -1.70
N ASP A 167 10.51 -12.33 -1.87
CA ASP A 167 10.05 -11.78 -3.14
C ASP A 167 9.30 -10.48 -2.92
N TYR A 168 9.28 -9.63 -3.94
CA TYR A 168 8.51 -8.39 -3.95
C TYR A 168 7.27 -8.56 -4.84
N GLU A 169 6.21 -7.84 -4.53
CA GLU A 169 4.99 -7.82 -5.34
C GLU A 169 4.62 -6.38 -5.62
N LEU A 170 4.74 -5.95 -6.87
CA LEU A 170 4.33 -4.60 -7.28
C LEU A 170 2.81 -4.54 -7.32
N GLU A 171 2.23 -3.79 -6.39
CA GLU A 171 0.79 -3.63 -6.26
C GLU A 171 0.33 -2.18 -6.46
N PHE A 172 -0.91 -2.05 -6.93
CA PHE A 172 -1.60 -0.77 -7.06
C PHE A 172 -2.59 -0.58 -5.91
N GLY A 173 -2.22 0.23 -4.93
CA GLY A 173 -3.02 0.49 -3.74
C GLY A 173 -4.12 1.52 -4.01
N VAL A 174 -5.36 1.18 -3.63
CA VAL A 174 -6.51 2.09 -3.65
C VAL A 174 -6.90 2.43 -2.22
N VAL A 175 -6.84 3.70 -1.86
CA VAL A 175 -7.29 4.21 -0.55
C VAL A 175 -8.74 4.64 -0.68
N THR A 176 -9.61 4.06 0.15
CA THR A 176 -11.04 4.39 0.14
C THR A 176 -11.38 5.46 1.18
N LYS A 177 -12.48 6.18 0.95
CA LYS A 177 -13.06 7.17 1.86
C LYS A 177 -14.55 6.93 2.08
N GLY A 178 -15.03 7.53 3.16
CA GLY A 178 -16.45 7.49 3.54
C GLY A 178 -16.89 6.10 4.02
N LYS A 179 -18.15 6.04 4.44
CA LYS A 179 -18.82 4.81 4.83
C LYS A 179 -19.75 4.37 3.70
N GLY A 180 -20.00 3.08 3.60
CA GLY A 180 -20.95 2.54 2.63
C GLY A 180 -21.04 1.02 2.70
N ALA A 181 -22.13 0.48 2.18
CA ALA A 181 -22.35 -0.94 2.02
C ALA A 181 -23.00 -1.17 0.65
N ASN A 182 -22.63 -2.25 -0.05
CA ASN A 182 -23.16 -2.59 -1.38
C ASN A 182 -23.11 -1.42 -2.38
N ILE A 183 -22.00 -0.68 -2.37
CA ILE A 183 -21.75 0.44 -3.30
C ILE A 183 -21.75 -0.12 -4.73
N SER A 184 -22.56 0.46 -5.61
CA SER A 184 -22.60 0.05 -7.00
C SER A 184 -21.30 0.38 -7.71
N ALA A 185 -20.93 -0.39 -8.73
CA ALA A 185 -19.71 -0.16 -9.51
C ALA A 185 -19.66 1.27 -10.10
N ALA A 186 -20.80 1.81 -10.52
CA ALA A 186 -20.91 3.18 -11.05
C ALA A 186 -20.57 4.26 -10.02
N LYS A 187 -20.74 3.97 -8.72
CA LYS A 187 -20.45 4.88 -7.60
C LYS A 187 -19.11 4.61 -6.93
N ALA A 188 -18.38 3.57 -7.35
CA ALA A 188 -17.12 3.17 -6.70
C ALA A 188 -16.09 4.29 -6.66
N ARG A 189 -15.98 5.10 -7.74
CA ARG A 189 -15.02 6.22 -7.82
C ARG A 189 -15.26 7.31 -6.79
N ASP A 190 -16.52 7.56 -6.43
CA ASP A 190 -16.90 8.57 -5.43
C ASP A 190 -16.35 8.22 -4.03
N HIS A 191 -16.05 6.94 -3.80
CA HIS A 191 -15.51 6.39 -2.56
C HIS A 191 -13.98 6.20 -2.58
N ILE A 192 -13.27 6.68 -3.60
CA ILE A 192 -11.82 6.63 -3.63
C ILE A 192 -11.26 7.95 -3.08
N PHE A 193 -10.40 7.85 -2.07
CA PHE A 193 -9.61 8.98 -1.56
C PHE A 193 -8.41 9.27 -2.45
N GLY A 194 -7.70 8.22 -2.84
CA GLY A 194 -6.47 8.34 -3.60
C GLY A 194 -5.86 6.98 -3.91
N TYR A 195 -4.68 7.03 -4.50
CA TYR A 195 -3.93 5.87 -4.95
C TYR A 195 -2.50 5.93 -4.43
N THR A 196 -1.87 4.78 -4.26
CA THR A 196 -0.46 4.64 -3.91
C THR A 196 0.13 3.42 -4.61
N ILE A 197 1.44 3.37 -4.72
CA ILE A 197 2.15 2.12 -5.02
C ILE A 197 2.30 1.36 -3.70
N PHE A 198 2.13 0.05 -3.75
CA PHE A 198 2.34 -0.84 -2.61
C PHE A 198 3.28 -1.98 -3.01
N ASN A 199 4.11 -2.44 -2.07
CA ASN A 199 4.96 -3.61 -2.27
C ASN A 199 4.60 -4.68 -1.24
N ASP A 200 3.92 -5.74 -1.67
CA ASP A 200 3.48 -6.82 -0.78
C ASP A 200 4.55 -7.92 -0.67
N PHE A 201 5.58 -7.63 0.14
CA PHE A 201 6.70 -8.53 0.33
C PHE A 201 6.25 -9.93 0.80
N SER A 202 6.88 -10.94 0.22
CA SER A 202 6.44 -12.33 0.38
C SER A 202 7.59 -13.24 0.74
N ALA A 203 7.48 -13.93 1.88
CA ALA A 203 8.33 -15.06 2.24
C ALA A 203 7.77 -16.33 1.57
N ARG A 204 8.17 -16.58 0.32
CA ARG A 204 7.55 -17.56 -0.60
C ARG A 204 7.62 -19.00 -0.11
N ASP A 205 8.70 -19.38 0.54
CA ASP A 205 8.87 -20.74 1.09
C ASP A 205 7.95 -20.99 2.29
N ALA A 206 7.77 -20.00 3.15
CA ALA A 206 6.77 -20.05 4.23
C ALA A 206 5.34 -20.00 3.68
N GLN A 207 5.09 -19.11 2.72
CA GLN A 207 3.78 -18.97 2.07
C GLN A 207 3.35 -20.26 1.35
N ARG A 208 4.27 -20.96 0.70
CA ARG A 208 3.94 -22.23 0.03
C ARG A 208 3.42 -23.28 1.01
N VAL A 209 4.01 -23.38 2.20
CA VAL A 209 3.60 -24.34 3.23
C VAL A 209 2.24 -23.96 3.81
N GLU A 210 2.01 -22.69 4.15
CA GLU A 210 0.75 -22.26 4.78
C GLU A 210 -0.46 -22.40 3.83
N MET A 211 -0.25 -22.28 2.52
CA MET A 211 -1.30 -22.42 1.51
C MET A 211 -1.89 -23.85 1.45
N GLU A 212 -1.19 -24.88 1.92
CA GLU A 212 -1.73 -26.24 2.06
C GLU A 212 -2.90 -26.28 3.08
N GLY A 213 -2.89 -25.38 4.06
CA GLY A 213 -3.94 -25.24 5.07
C GLY A 213 -5.23 -24.56 4.57
N ARG A 214 -5.26 -24.03 3.34
CA ARG A 214 -6.43 -23.43 2.67
C ARG A 214 -7.08 -22.24 3.39
N LEU A 215 -6.43 -21.67 4.41
CA LEU A 215 -6.84 -20.42 5.06
C LEU A 215 -6.20 -19.16 4.43
N GLY A 216 -5.43 -19.34 3.36
CA GLY A 216 -4.74 -18.26 2.66
C GLY A 216 -3.38 -17.91 3.29
N PRO A 217 -2.73 -16.84 2.78
CA PRO A 217 -1.45 -16.40 3.30
C PRO A 217 -1.55 -15.91 4.75
N ALA A 218 -0.49 -16.09 5.51
CA ALA A 218 -0.40 -15.73 6.93
C ALA A 218 0.98 -15.21 7.26
N LYS A 219 1.85 -16.04 7.83
CA LYS A 219 3.22 -15.64 8.20
C LYS A 219 4.04 -15.30 6.98
N GLY A 220 3.75 -15.90 5.82
CA GLY A 220 4.37 -15.57 4.54
C GLY A 220 4.16 -14.13 4.08
N LYS A 221 3.21 -13.40 4.67
CA LYS A 221 2.81 -12.01 4.34
C LYS A 221 2.76 -11.05 5.54
N SER A 222 2.74 -11.58 6.76
CA SER A 222 2.51 -10.80 8.00
C SER A 222 3.76 -10.65 8.87
N PHE A 223 4.95 -10.65 8.25
CA PHE A 223 6.22 -10.47 8.97
C PHE A 223 6.59 -8.99 9.10
N ASP A 224 7.50 -8.72 10.05
CA ASP A 224 7.99 -7.38 10.42
C ASP A 224 6.89 -6.42 10.93
#